data_AF-A0A1B2EZZ5-F1
#
_entry.id   AF-A0A1B2EZZ5-F1
#
_cell.length_a   1.000
_cell.length_b   1.000
_cell.length_c   1.000
_cell.angle_alpha   90.00
_cell.angle_beta   90.00
_cell.angle_gamma   90.00
#
_symmetry.space_group_name_H-M   'P 1'
#
loop_
_entity.id
_entity.type
_entity.pdbx_description
1 polymer ?
#
loop_
_entity_poly.entity_id
_entity_poly.type
_entity_poly.pdbx_seq_one_letter_code
_entity_poly.pdbx_strand_id
1 'polypeptide(L)'
;MAKTMPGALEPPERLEADVWLEQQIWGHRFLNDQTPWLLLLESLGIMAYLSKEERILTGVETPGVHERISYSLMPRVKLRSLLFKDRAIDEIADGQAVSDASMWNDWFDRHGPEGEKEFGYLRDRFTRFTSFRNAVALLRSAEVESERSRRPTSRHLAPRGADMLMADYGEKRVGSRDKDRRFFARGGELLYLMLNRSSCCEELEPLIRTRLLGSGSRWNALARVLQPPVTDDPLSFEYIGYLPLPSHSVYDVLAEDWRSLLSLPNLPDDNLPEPLMRLSGLAVVQYITRRSTEVLGTDLPIFPLDMISSDTIGVQKISKDCYRRHRDQTRAAIVKVVDEFEATPEWATALKQADPRKAAAEITNRRFAFDVPTDVADATQIPKRIKQEALEDHEQHLGRVVGFYADRIGMAVAKRGSGRWYGASDGLIEAIVLANVREPMEFETFLELLWNRYRLIIGTEIGRQEFETVNYANLKANQRLLEERLRVLGLAKRLSDDCAFVINPFWE
;
A
#
# COMPACT_ATOMS: atom_id res chain seq x y z
N MET A 1 -16.93 12.06 22.59
CA MET A 1 -16.20 11.26 21.58
C MET A 1 -17.09 11.04 20.36
N ALA A 2 -16.49 10.97 19.17
CA ALA A 2 -17.21 10.69 17.95
C ALA A 2 -17.95 9.34 18.03
N LYS A 3 -19.22 9.25 17.63
CA LYS A 3 -19.87 7.94 17.45
C LYS A 3 -19.40 7.31 16.14
N THR A 4 -19.06 6.02 16.14
CA THR A 4 -18.62 5.27 14.95
C THR A 4 -19.78 4.57 14.25
N MET A 5 -19.53 3.98 13.07
CA MET A 5 -20.53 3.16 12.38
C MET A 5 -20.78 1.84 13.13
N PRO A 6 -21.96 1.21 12.95
CA PRO A 6 -22.21 -0.12 13.51
C PRO A 6 -21.11 -1.12 13.16
N GLY A 7 -20.61 -1.87 14.15
CA GLY A 7 -19.54 -2.85 13.99
C GLY A 7 -18.12 -2.28 13.93
N ALA A 8 -17.95 -0.95 13.97
CA ALA A 8 -16.64 -0.34 14.07
C ALA A 8 -16.15 -0.26 15.53
N LEU A 9 -14.83 -0.40 15.71
CA LEU A 9 -14.12 -0.18 16.96
C LEU A 9 -14.31 1.25 17.46
N GLU A 10 -14.14 1.45 18.76
CA GLU A 10 -14.12 2.80 19.34
C GLU A 10 -13.03 3.66 18.67
N PRO A 11 -13.32 4.94 18.40
CA PRO A 11 -12.34 5.80 17.75
C PRO A 11 -11.19 6.11 18.73
N PRO A 12 -9.99 6.43 18.21
CA PRO A 12 -8.86 6.78 19.07
C PRO A 12 -9.17 8.05 19.88
N GLU A 13 -8.45 8.24 20.99
CA GLU A 13 -8.62 9.42 21.85
C GLU A 13 -8.39 10.74 21.10
N ARG A 14 -7.52 10.72 20.08
CA ARG A 14 -7.21 11.86 19.22
C ARG A 14 -7.71 11.61 17.79
N LEU A 15 -8.59 12.49 17.32
CA LEU A 15 -9.13 12.48 15.96
C LEU A 15 -8.34 13.48 15.10
N GLU A 16 -7.73 13.00 14.02
CA GLU A 16 -6.89 13.81 13.12
C GLU A 16 -7.60 13.99 11.76
N ALA A 17 -8.72 14.72 11.75
CA ALA A 17 -9.44 15.12 10.54
C ALA A 17 -10.30 16.35 10.80
N ASP A 18 -10.47 17.21 9.80
CA ASP A 18 -11.41 18.35 9.87
C ASP A 18 -12.86 17.86 9.85
N VAL A 19 -13.13 16.80 9.09
CA VAL A 19 -14.37 16.04 9.11
C VAL A 19 -14.04 14.55 9.30
N TRP A 20 -14.32 14.02 10.50
CA TRP A 20 -14.12 12.60 10.82
C TRP A 20 -15.24 11.75 10.20
N LEU A 21 -15.25 11.61 8.88
CA LEU A 21 -16.27 10.84 8.15
C LEU A 21 -15.63 9.66 7.42
N GLU A 22 -14.63 9.91 6.56
CA GLU A 22 -13.94 8.84 5.83
C GLU A 22 -13.33 7.81 6.76
N GLN A 23 -12.78 8.27 7.89
CA GLN A 23 -12.14 7.40 8.87
C GLN A 23 -13.13 6.41 9.50
N GLN A 24 -14.42 6.75 9.52
CA GLN A 24 -15.46 5.84 9.99
C GLN A 24 -15.74 4.71 8.99
N ILE A 25 -15.51 4.93 7.69
CA ILE A 25 -15.78 3.95 6.63
C ILE A 25 -14.54 3.08 6.37
N TRP A 26 -13.39 3.73 6.17
CA TRP A 26 -12.14 3.10 5.69
C TRP A 26 -10.95 3.21 6.66
N GLY A 27 -11.04 4.05 7.69
CA GLY A 27 -9.92 4.29 8.61
C GLY A 27 -9.02 5.45 8.23
N HIS A 28 -7.92 5.61 8.96
CA HIS A 28 -6.98 6.72 8.82
C HIS A 28 -6.27 6.73 7.45
N ARG A 29 -6.63 7.71 6.62
CA ARG A 29 -5.84 8.29 5.52
C ARG A 29 -5.13 7.27 4.62
N PHE A 30 -5.84 6.73 3.65
CA PHE A 30 -5.20 6.34 2.40
C PHE A 30 -4.99 7.59 1.53
N LEU A 31 -3.72 7.96 1.30
CA LEU A 31 -3.37 9.06 0.41
C LEU A 31 -2.89 8.53 -0.94
N ASN A 32 -3.27 9.20 -2.03
CA ASN A 32 -2.83 8.84 -3.36
C ASN A 32 -1.33 9.05 -3.59
N ASP A 33 -0.67 9.92 -2.83
CA ASP A 33 0.78 10.14 -2.93
C ASP A 33 1.60 9.07 -2.20
N GLN A 34 0.98 8.33 -1.27
CA GLN A 34 1.53 7.11 -0.69
C GLN A 34 1.27 5.95 -1.64
N THR A 35 2.28 5.56 -2.42
CA THR A 35 2.18 4.45 -3.37
C THR A 35 2.13 3.09 -2.65
N PRO A 36 1.70 2.00 -3.32
CA PRO A 36 1.76 0.67 -2.73
C PRO A 36 3.15 0.27 -2.20
N TRP A 37 4.22 0.73 -2.85
CA TRP A 37 5.59 0.57 -2.34
C TRP A 37 5.80 1.25 -0.99
N LEU A 38 5.36 2.50 -0.85
CA LEU A 38 5.49 3.25 0.40
C LEU A 38 4.58 2.70 1.51
N LEU A 39 3.41 2.20 1.14
CA LEU A 39 2.50 1.50 2.05
C LEU A 39 3.16 0.22 2.60
N LEU A 40 3.77 -0.60 1.73
CA LEU A 40 4.53 -1.79 2.13
C LEU A 40 5.71 -1.41 3.03
N LEU A 41 6.49 -0.40 2.65
CA LEU A 41 7.68 0.04 3.39
C LEU A 41 7.36 0.61 4.78
N GLU A 42 6.29 1.40 4.91
CA GLU A 42 5.83 1.91 6.21
C GLU A 42 5.39 0.74 7.11
N SER A 43 4.62 -0.21 6.56
CA SER A 43 4.18 -1.41 7.28
C SER A 43 5.36 -2.27 7.75
N LEU A 44 6.34 -2.54 6.87
CA LEU A 44 7.54 -3.28 7.24
C LEU A 44 8.42 -2.52 8.23
N GLY A 45 8.44 -1.19 8.19
CA GLY A 45 9.11 -0.36 9.18
C GLY A 45 8.54 -0.56 10.59
N ILE A 46 7.21 -0.61 10.70
CA ILE A 46 6.51 -0.92 11.96
C ILE A 46 6.85 -2.34 12.41
N MET A 47 6.76 -3.33 11.52
CA MET A 47 7.09 -4.72 11.84
C MET A 47 8.56 -4.89 12.26
N ALA A 48 9.50 -4.18 11.62
CA ALA A 48 10.91 -4.19 11.98
C ALA A 48 11.15 -3.61 13.38
N TYR A 49 10.43 -2.56 13.76
CA TYR A 49 10.46 -2.04 15.12
C TYR A 49 9.94 -3.08 16.11
N LEU A 50 8.73 -3.62 15.87
CA LEU A 50 8.08 -4.60 16.73
C LEU A 50 8.78 -5.95 16.78
N SER A 51 9.61 -6.28 15.79
CA SER A 51 10.41 -7.52 15.81
C SER A 51 11.41 -7.59 16.96
N LYS A 52 11.73 -6.45 17.59
CA LYS A 52 12.56 -6.36 18.80
C LYS A 52 11.78 -6.73 20.07
N GLU A 53 10.45 -6.69 20.00
CA GLU A 53 9.54 -7.13 21.05
C GLU A 53 9.26 -8.64 20.92
N GLU A 54 8.45 -9.21 21.83
CA GLU A 54 8.11 -10.63 21.82
C GLU A 54 7.39 -11.06 20.53
N ARG A 55 6.44 -10.26 20.04
CA ARG A 55 5.63 -10.57 18.84
C ARG A 55 5.54 -9.38 17.89
N ILE A 56 5.65 -9.68 16.59
CA ILE A 56 5.44 -8.69 15.52
C ILE A 56 3.95 -8.42 15.32
N LEU A 57 3.14 -9.49 15.32
CA LEU A 57 1.69 -9.44 15.19
C LEU A 57 1.10 -10.03 16.48
N THR A 58 0.30 -9.24 17.19
CA THR A 58 -0.29 -9.60 18.49
C THR A 58 -1.75 -10.04 18.39
N GLY A 59 -2.41 -9.80 17.26
CA GLY A 59 -3.85 -10.00 17.16
C GLY A 59 -4.65 -8.85 17.79
N VAL A 60 -5.95 -9.08 17.97
CA VAL A 60 -6.82 -8.18 18.73
C VAL A 60 -6.77 -8.60 20.21
N GLU A 61 -6.07 -7.82 21.03
CA GLU A 61 -5.88 -8.14 22.46
C GLU A 61 -7.16 -7.95 23.29
N THR A 62 -7.92 -6.89 23.02
CA THR A 62 -9.17 -6.56 23.73
C THR A 62 -10.32 -6.38 22.74
N PRO A 63 -11.36 -7.22 22.79
CA PRO A 63 -12.51 -7.10 21.89
C PRO A 63 -13.16 -5.72 21.96
N GLY A 64 -13.42 -5.12 20.78
CA GLY A 64 -14.09 -3.82 20.67
C GLY A 64 -13.19 -2.59 20.90
N VAL A 65 -11.94 -2.80 21.33
CA VAL A 65 -10.98 -1.72 21.59
C VAL A 65 -9.91 -1.67 20.50
N HIS A 66 -9.61 -0.46 20.03
CA HIS A 66 -8.54 -0.23 19.07
C HIS A 66 -7.15 -0.31 19.74
N GLU A 67 -6.19 -0.90 19.03
CA GLU A 67 -4.82 -1.16 19.47
C GLU A 67 -4.07 0.14 19.81
N ARG A 68 -3.29 0.09 20.90
CA ARG A 68 -2.43 1.19 21.36
C ARG A 68 -0.97 0.87 21.09
N ILE A 69 -0.59 0.95 19.81
CA ILE A 69 0.77 0.62 19.38
C ILE A 69 1.56 1.91 19.15
N SER A 70 2.72 2.00 19.80
CA SER A 70 3.74 3.01 19.51
C SER A 70 4.88 2.35 18.75
N TYR A 71 5.53 3.11 17.86
CA TYR A 71 6.62 2.57 17.07
C TYR A 71 7.63 3.65 16.68
N SER A 72 8.82 3.23 16.22
CA SER A 72 9.87 4.15 15.81
C SER A 72 10.53 3.70 14.51
N LEU A 73 10.81 4.66 13.62
CA LEU A 73 11.44 4.41 12.33
C LEU A 73 12.83 5.04 12.26
N MET A 74 13.80 4.32 11.70
CA MET A 74 15.18 4.80 11.57
C MET A 74 15.34 5.69 10.34
N PRO A 75 15.79 6.96 10.47
CA PRO A 75 15.99 7.83 9.31
C PRO A 75 17.19 7.44 8.45
N ARG A 76 18.24 6.83 9.02
CA ARG A 76 19.47 6.38 8.33
C ARG A 76 20.10 7.48 7.46
N VAL A 77 20.32 8.66 8.06
CA VAL A 77 20.73 9.89 7.38
C VAL A 77 21.98 9.70 6.54
N LYS A 78 23.00 9.03 7.09
CA LYS A 78 24.27 8.81 6.38
C LYS A 78 24.11 7.86 5.20
N LEU A 79 23.40 6.75 5.37
CA LEU A 79 23.08 5.83 4.26
C LEU A 79 22.33 6.56 3.14
N ARG A 80 21.32 7.37 3.49
CA ARG A 80 20.58 8.19 2.51
C ARG A 80 21.46 9.20 1.79
N SER A 81 22.43 9.79 2.50
CA SER A 81 23.41 10.69 1.88
C SER A 81 24.18 9.97 0.78
N LEU A 82 24.74 8.80 1.08
CA LEU A 82 25.48 7.97 0.11
C LEU A 82 24.61 7.57 -1.09
N LEU A 83 23.38 7.13 -0.84
CA LEU A 83 22.52 6.58 -1.89
C LEU A 83 21.89 7.66 -2.78
N PHE A 84 21.48 8.78 -2.19
CA PHE A 84 20.56 9.72 -2.85
C PHE A 84 21.08 11.14 -3.01
N LYS A 85 22.10 11.55 -2.23
CA LYS A 85 22.68 12.91 -2.28
C LYS A 85 24.04 12.92 -2.96
N ASP A 86 24.90 11.94 -2.66
CA ASP A 86 26.27 11.89 -3.15
C ASP A 86 26.35 11.67 -4.67
N ARG A 87 27.11 12.53 -5.36
CA ARG A 87 27.41 12.43 -6.81
C ARG A 87 28.89 12.26 -7.10
N ALA A 88 29.74 12.36 -6.09
CA ALA A 88 31.18 12.37 -6.23
C ALA A 88 31.78 10.96 -6.29
N ILE A 89 31.13 9.97 -5.68
CA ILE A 89 31.63 8.59 -5.63
C ILE A 89 31.98 8.05 -7.02
N ASP A 90 31.08 8.23 -7.99
CA ASP A 90 31.29 7.73 -9.35
C ASP A 90 32.37 8.53 -10.09
N GLU A 91 32.35 9.86 -9.95
CA GLU A 91 33.35 10.76 -10.55
C GLU A 91 34.78 10.45 -10.09
N ILE A 92 34.97 10.23 -8.79
CA ILE A 92 36.27 9.92 -8.20
C ILE A 92 36.75 8.53 -8.63
N ALA A 93 35.85 7.54 -8.61
CA ALA A 93 36.18 6.17 -8.98
C ALA A 93 36.60 6.03 -10.46
N ASP A 94 36.02 6.85 -11.34
CA ASP A 94 36.31 6.85 -12.78
C ASP A 94 37.45 7.82 -13.16
N GLY A 95 37.95 8.61 -12.20
CA GLY A 95 39.03 9.57 -12.39
C GLY A 95 40.43 8.94 -12.49
N GLN A 96 41.43 9.76 -12.84
CA GLN A 96 42.84 9.34 -12.96
C GLN A 96 43.62 9.36 -11.63
N ALA A 97 42.94 9.13 -10.50
CA ALA A 97 43.60 9.17 -9.19
C ALA A 97 44.71 8.10 -9.08
N VAL A 98 45.81 8.47 -8.44
CA VAL A 98 47.04 7.67 -8.43
C VAL A 98 46.98 6.51 -7.42
N SER A 99 46.09 6.57 -6.42
CA SER A 99 45.90 5.52 -5.41
C SER A 99 44.53 5.59 -4.71
N ASP A 100 44.09 4.49 -4.09
CA ASP A 100 42.87 4.45 -3.26
C ASP A 100 42.88 5.48 -2.12
N ALA A 101 44.04 5.72 -1.49
CA ALA A 101 44.18 6.71 -0.42
C ALA A 101 43.89 8.12 -0.93
N SER A 102 44.33 8.44 -2.15
CA SER A 102 44.01 9.72 -2.79
C SER A 102 42.52 9.86 -3.09
N MET A 103 41.85 8.78 -3.51
CA MET A 103 40.41 8.77 -3.78
C MET A 103 39.60 9.00 -2.51
N TRP A 104 39.95 8.34 -1.40
CA TRP A 104 39.30 8.54 -0.11
C TRP A 104 39.43 9.98 0.38
N ASN A 105 40.64 10.56 0.30
CA ASN A 105 40.87 11.94 0.75
C ASN A 105 40.11 12.96 -0.11
N ASP A 106 40.12 12.83 -1.44
CA ASP A 106 39.29 13.67 -2.33
C ASP A 106 37.81 13.57 -1.97
N TRP A 107 37.31 12.34 -1.72
CA TRP A 107 35.93 12.16 -1.34
C TRP A 107 35.59 12.81 0.00
N PHE A 108 36.46 12.70 1.02
CA PHE A 108 36.27 13.38 2.30
C PHE A 108 36.28 14.90 2.15
N ASP A 109 37.19 15.45 1.35
CA ASP A 109 37.28 16.89 1.10
C ASP A 109 35.98 17.44 0.46
N ARG A 110 35.34 16.66 -0.41
CA ARG A 110 34.03 17.02 -1.03
C ARG A 110 32.85 17.00 -0.06
N HIS A 111 32.95 16.29 1.06
CA HIS A 111 31.98 16.37 2.17
C HIS A 111 32.31 17.49 3.16
N GLY A 112 33.39 18.25 2.94
CA GLY A 112 33.80 19.39 3.74
C GLY A 112 34.66 19.02 4.96
N PRO A 113 34.91 19.96 5.88
CA PRO A 113 35.90 19.80 6.96
C PRO A 113 35.66 18.62 7.91
N GLU A 114 34.42 18.14 8.03
CA GLU A 114 34.07 16.98 8.85
C GLU A 114 33.93 15.67 8.05
N GLY A 115 34.21 15.66 6.74
CA GLY A 115 33.99 14.51 5.86
C GLY A 115 34.64 13.21 6.35
N GLU A 116 35.91 13.24 6.74
CA GLU A 116 36.61 12.07 7.28
C GLU A 116 36.05 11.63 8.65
N LYS A 117 35.65 12.59 9.49
CA LYS A 117 35.02 12.27 10.79
C LYS A 117 33.65 11.62 10.59
N GLU A 118 32.89 12.07 9.61
CA GLU A 118 31.55 11.56 9.32
C GLU A 118 31.55 10.20 8.62
N PHE A 119 32.51 9.96 7.71
CA PHE A 119 32.49 8.80 6.81
C PHE A 119 33.77 7.94 6.86
N GLY A 120 34.76 8.28 7.67
CA GLY A 120 36.05 7.57 7.76
C GLY A 120 35.92 6.08 8.07
N TYR A 121 34.86 5.70 8.79
CA TYR A 121 34.54 4.28 9.07
C TYR A 121 34.35 3.43 7.80
N LEU A 122 34.03 4.05 6.65
CA LEU A 122 33.88 3.33 5.37
C LEU A 122 35.23 2.95 4.78
N ARG A 123 36.27 3.77 4.97
CA ARG A 123 37.64 3.44 4.55
C ARG A 123 38.14 2.20 5.28
N ASP A 124 37.81 2.05 6.55
CA ASP A 124 38.19 0.88 7.36
C ASP A 124 37.45 -0.41 6.92
N ARG A 125 36.25 -0.27 6.34
CA ARG A 125 35.41 -1.38 5.89
C ARG A 125 35.65 -1.76 4.43
N PHE A 126 36.12 -0.81 3.62
CA PHE A 126 36.39 -0.99 2.19
C PHE A 126 37.83 -0.61 1.87
N THR A 127 38.70 -1.62 1.76
CA THR A 127 40.12 -1.44 1.44
C THR A 127 40.35 -0.80 0.08
N ARG A 128 39.44 -0.99 -0.88
CA ARG A 128 39.46 -0.35 -2.21
C ARG A 128 38.27 0.57 -2.36
N PHE A 129 38.51 1.80 -2.82
CA PHE A 129 37.45 2.79 -3.09
C PHE A 129 36.48 2.28 -4.16
N THR A 130 36.99 1.54 -5.15
CA THR A 130 36.17 0.90 -6.18
C THR A 130 35.21 -0.16 -5.62
N SER A 131 35.62 -0.92 -4.59
CA SER A 131 34.72 -1.85 -3.89
C SER A 131 33.59 -1.11 -3.16
N PHE A 132 33.91 0.02 -2.53
CA PHE A 132 32.91 0.90 -1.90
C PHE A 132 31.92 1.47 -2.94
N ARG A 133 32.43 1.99 -4.06
CA ARG A 133 31.60 2.47 -5.18
C ARG A 133 30.65 1.38 -5.70
N ASN A 134 31.13 0.17 -5.90
CA ASN A 134 30.31 -0.95 -6.37
C ASN A 134 29.23 -1.36 -5.34
N ALA A 135 29.55 -1.31 -4.04
CA ALA A 135 28.58 -1.54 -2.98
C ALA A 135 27.45 -0.49 -2.98
N VAL A 136 27.81 0.80 -3.12
CA VAL A 136 26.83 1.89 -3.21
C VAL A 136 25.99 1.76 -4.49
N ALA A 137 26.61 1.47 -5.64
CA ALA A 137 25.92 1.27 -6.90
C ALA A 137 24.93 0.10 -6.85
N LEU A 138 25.30 -1.01 -6.19
CA LEU A 138 24.41 -2.14 -5.99
C LEU A 138 23.17 -1.71 -5.19
N LEU A 139 23.32 -1.09 -4.02
CA LEU A 139 22.15 -0.62 -3.26
C LEU A 139 21.31 0.42 -4.01
N ARG A 140 21.93 1.31 -4.78
CA ARG A 140 21.19 2.27 -5.64
C ARG A 140 20.32 1.57 -6.67
N SER A 141 20.73 0.40 -7.17
CA SER A 141 19.90 -0.38 -8.12
C SER A 141 18.64 -0.98 -7.48
N ALA A 142 18.55 -0.99 -6.14
CA ALA A 142 17.37 -1.41 -5.41
C ALA A 142 16.39 -0.27 -5.14
N GLU A 143 16.63 0.94 -5.63
CA GLU A 143 15.70 2.06 -5.44
C GLU A 143 14.32 1.76 -6.02
N VAL A 144 13.28 1.97 -5.23
CA VAL A 144 11.88 1.89 -5.71
C VAL A 144 11.45 3.22 -6.27
N GLU A 145 10.70 3.16 -7.37
CA GLU A 145 10.09 4.34 -8.01
C GLU A 145 11.13 5.41 -8.41
N SER A 146 12.30 4.97 -8.89
CA SER A 146 13.43 5.84 -9.27
C SER A 146 13.09 6.83 -10.39
N GLU A 147 12.02 6.57 -11.15
CA GLU A 147 11.49 7.49 -12.16
C GLU A 147 10.79 8.73 -11.55
N ARG A 148 10.48 8.71 -10.25
CA ARG A 148 9.77 9.81 -9.57
C ARG A 148 10.75 10.78 -8.94
N SER A 149 10.55 12.07 -9.25
CA SER A 149 11.27 13.15 -8.58
C SER A 149 10.82 13.29 -7.12
N ARG A 150 11.58 12.70 -6.20
CA ARG A 150 11.38 12.83 -4.74
C ARG A 150 12.61 13.42 -4.06
N ARG A 151 12.38 14.10 -2.94
CA ARG A 151 13.47 14.55 -2.05
C ARG A 151 14.26 13.34 -1.53
N PRO A 152 15.57 13.49 -1.26
CA PRO A 152 16.39 12.39 -0.75
C PRO A 152 15.87 11.74 0.53
N THR A 153 15.05 12.42 1.33
CA THR A 153 14.42 11.92 2.57
C THR A 153 13.09 11.17 2.35
N SER A 154 12.65 11.05 1.09
CA SER A 154 11.45 10.29 0.66
C SER A 154 11.73 9.28 -0.46
N ARG A 155 13.00 9.00 -0.75
CA ARG A 155 13.45 7.93 -1.65
C ARG A 155 13.71 6.65 -0.86
N HIS A 156 13.37 5.49 -1.36
CA HIS A 156 13.46 4.24 -0.59
C HIS A 156 14.02 3.12 -1.45
N LEU A 157 14.48 2.06 -0.79
CA LEU A 157 14.93 0.84 -1.44
C LEU A 157 13.84 -0.24 -1.35
N ALA A 158 13.84 -1.18 -2.29
CA ALA A 158 13.05 -2.39 -2.20
C ALA A 158 13.52 -3.19 -0.97
N PRO A 159 12.63 -3.50 -0.02
CA PRO A 159 13.00 -4.01 1.28
C PRO A 159 13.47 -5.46 1.19
N ARG A 160 14.76 -5.70 1.43
CA ARG A 160 15.35 -7.05 1.52
C ARG A 160 15.97 -7.28 2.89
N GLY A 161 15.36 -6.72 3.94
CA GLY A 161 15.84 -6.80 5.32
C GLY A 161 15.73 -5.47 6.08
N ALA A 162 15.78 -5.56 7.41
CA ALA A 162 15.51 -4.44 8.31
C ALA A 162 16.49 -3.26 8.17
N ASP A 163 17.75 -3.52 7.83
CA ASP A 163 18.80 -2.50 7.65
C ASP A 163 18.61 -1.63 6.40
N MET A 164 17.74 -2.03 5.47
CA MET A 164 17.36 -1.26 4.30
C MET A 164 16.13 -0.36 4.52
N LEU A 165 15.37 -0.61 5.59
CA LEU A 165 14.16 0.17 5.90
C LEU A 165 14.54 1.53 6.47
N MET A 166 13.92 2.58 5.93
CA MET A 166 14.21 3.98 6.27
C MET A 166 12.91 4.74 6.50
N ALA A 167 12.90 5.62 7.51
CA ALA A 167 11.81 6.55 7.76
C ALA A 167 11.67 7.56 6.61
N ASP A 168 10.44 7.94 6.29
CA ASP A 168 10.14 9.14 5.51
C ASP A 168 10.04 10.36 6.45
N TYR A 169 10.67 11.47 6.06
CA TYR A 169 10.65 12.69 6.87
C TYR A 169 10.91 13.97 6.06
N GLY A 170 10.40 15.09 6.58
CA GLY A 170 10.73 16.43 6.13
C GLY A 170 11.97 16.97 6.85
N GLU A 171 12.71 17.87 6.18
CA GLU A 171 13.78 18.64 6.81
C GLU A 171 13.25 20.06 7.10
N LYS A 172 13.30 20.50 8.36
CA LYS A 172 13.05 21.90 8.77
C LYS A 172 14.37 22.69 8.74
N ARG A 173 14.43 23.89 9.35
CA ARG A 173 15.71 24.62 9.53
C ARG A 173 16.79 23.68 10.13
N VAL A 174 18.02 23.89 9.66
CA VAL A 174 19.24 23.08 9.84
C VAL A 174 19.15 22.04 10.98
N GLY A 175 19.03 20.77 10.59
CA GLY A 175 19.18 19.61 11.48
C GLY A 175 17.90 19.07 12.13
N SER A 176 16.80 19.83 12.13
CA SER A 176 15.53 19.35 12.68
C SER A 176 14.70 18.55 11.66
N ARG A 177 14.16 17.41 12.11
CA ARG A 177 13.38 16.45 11.30
C ARG A 177 11.89 16.58 11.62
N ASP A 178 11.05 16.61 10.58
CA ASP A 178 9.59 16.71 10.73
C ASP A 178 8.88 15.44 10.23
N LYS A 179 7.82 15.07 10.93
CA LYS A 179 6.93 13.95 10.60
C LYS A 179 5.80 14.46 9.71
N ASP A 180 6.13 15.03 8.55
CA ASP A 180 5.16 15.71 7.68
C ASP A 180 4.08 14.78 7.07
N ARG A 181 4.14 13.47 7.35
CA ARG A 181 3.16 12.42 6.99
C ARG A 181 2.74 12.46 5.51
N ARG A 182 3.64 12.92 4.63
CA ARG A 182 3.33 13.11 3.22
C ARG A 182 3.35 11.80 2.44
N PHE A 183 4.40 11.00 2.61
CA PHE A 183 4.58 9.74 1.88
C PHE A 183 4.38 8.51 2.77
N PHE A 184 4.73 8.61 4.06
CA PHE A 184 4.29 7.68 5.11
C PHE A 184 3.08 8.28 5.81
N ALA A 185 1.92 8.08 5.18
CA ALA A 185 0.68 8.77 5.48
C ALA A 185 -0.31 7.95 6.33
N ARG A 186 0.20 6.96 7.09
CA ARG A 186 -0.56 5.96 7.87
C ARG A 186 -1.20 4.84 7.06
N GLY A 187 -1.14 4.84 5.73
CA GLY A 187 -1.64 3.71 4.94
C GLY A 187 -0.91 2.39 5.24
N GLY A 188 0.38 2.42 5.55
CA GLY A 188 1.14 1.25 6.02
C GLY A 188 0.82 0.84 7.45
N GLU A 189 0.39 1.79 8.31
CA GLU A 189 -0.18 1.49 9.63
C GLU A 189 -1.49 0.71 9.46
N LEU A 190 -2.36 1.13 8.52
CA LEU A 190 -3.58 0.39 8.19
C LEU A 190 -3.26 -0.99 7.62
N LEU A 191 -2.28 -1.12 6.71
CA LEU A 191 -1.86 -2.42 6.18
C LEU A 191 -1.37 -3.35 7.30
N TYR A 192 -0.59 -2.83 8.25
CA TYR A 192 -0.16 -3.60 9.41
C TYR A 192 -1.36 -4.10 10.23
N LEU A 193 -2.34 -3.22 10.52
CA LEU A 193 -3.57 -3.61 11.24
C LEU A 193 -4.40 -4.63 10.45
N MET A 194 -4.40 -4.47 9.11
CA MET A 194 -4.69 -5.46 8.08
C MET A 194 -4.37 -6.89 8.52
N LEU A 195 -3.05 -7.09 8.59
CA LEU A 195 -2.42 -8.38 8.85
C LEU A 195 -2.58 -8.79 10.32
N ASN A 196 -2.44 -7.84 11.25
CA ASN A 196 -2.56 -8.08 12.69
C ASN A 196 -3.92 -8.66 13.07
N ARG A 197 -5.00 -8.18 12.44
CA ARG A 197 -6.38 -8.61 12.73
C ARG A 197 -6.87 -9.79 11.89
N SER A 198 -6.02 -10.30 11.00
CA SER A 198 -6.37 -11.43 10.15
C SER A 198 -6.38 -12.76 10.91
N SER A 199 -7.13 -13.73 10.39
CA SER A 199 -7.14 -15.12 10.87
C SER A 199 -5.78 -15.83 10.70
N CYS A 200 -4.91 -15.36 9.81
CA CYS A 200 -3.58 -15.94 9.56
C CYS A 200 -2.47 -15.30 10.40
N CYS A 201 -2.80 -14.46 11.38
CA CYS A 201 -1.84 -13.70 12.19
C CYS A 201 -0.72 -14.58 12.79
N GLU A 202 -1.06 -15.70 13.42
CA GLU A 202 -0.09 -16.58 14.09
C GLU A 202 0.85 -17.29 13.10
N GLU A 203 0.32 -17.73 11.97
CA GLU A 203 1.12 -18.41 10.93
C GLU A 203 2.02 -17.44 10.17
N LEU A 204 1.59 -16.18 10.03
CA LEU A 204 2.29 -15.17 9.27
C LEU A 204 3.46 -14.55 10.05
N GLU A 205 3.35 -14.43 11.37
CA GLU A 205 4.39 -13.84 12.23
C GLU A 205 5.80 -14.44 12.01
N PRO A 206 6.01 -15.78 12.09
CA PRO A 206 7.34 -16.36 11.89
C PRO A 206 7.85 -16.18 10.47
N LEU A 207 6.96 -16.17 9.47
CA LEU A 207 7.32 -15.96 8.06
C LEU A 207 7.83 -14.53 7.84
N ILE A 208 7.15 -13.51 8.36
CA ILE A 208 7.62 -12.12 8.29
C ILE A 208 9.00 -12.00 8.94
N ARG A 209 9.16 -12.54 10.14
CA ARG A 209 10.40 -12.46 10.91
C ARG A 209 11.59 -13.06 10.16
N THR A 210 11.38 -14.22 9.54
CA THR A 210 12.45 -14.99 8.90
C THR A 210 12.73 -14.54 7.46
N ARG A 211 11.69 -14.37 6.65
CA ARG A 211 11.80 -14.09 5.20
C ARG A 211 11.99 -12.62 4.87
N LEU A 212 11.41 -11.70 5.66
CA LEU A 212 11.42 -10.25 5.35
C LEU A 212 12.34 -9.44 6.24
N LEU A 213 12.41 -9.80 7.52
CA LEU A 213 13.22 -9.09 8.52
C LEU A 213 14.51 -9.83 8.89
N GLY A 214 14.72 -11.01 8.31
CA GLY A 214 15.88 -11.86 8.56
C GLY A 214 17.20 -11.16 8.22
N SER A 215 18.25 -11.58 8.92
CA SER A 215 19.62 -11.05 8.70
C SER A 215 20.35 -11.73 7.54
N GLY A 216 19.79 -12.78 6.94
CA GLY A 216 20.43 -13.61 5.91
C GLY A 216 20.58 -12.96 4.54
N SER A 217 19.87 -11.87 4.27
CA SER A 217 19.97 -11.15 3.00
C SER A 217 21.33 -10.45 2.84
N ARG A 218 21.95 -10.66 1.68
CA ARG A 218 23.22 -10.00 1.31
C ARG A 218 23.03 -8.50 1.13
N TRP A 219 21.86 -8.08 0.66
CA TRP A 219 21.48 -6.66 0.54
C TRP A 219 21.36 -5.99 1.91
N ASN A 220 20.76 -6.69 2.86
CA ASN A 220 20.64 -6.23 4.25
C ASN A 220 22.02 -6.08 4.90
N ALA A 221 22.89 -7.10 4.74
CA ALA A 221 24.25 -7.05 5.24
C ALA A 221 25.04 -5.88 4.63
N LEU A 222 24.88 -5.63 3.33
CA LEU A 222 25.54 -4.51 2.66
C LEU A 222 25.03 -3.15 3.16
N ALA A 223 23.72 -3.00 3.34
CA ALA A 223 23.13 -1.80 3.93
C ALA A 223 23.64 -1.55 5.36
N ARG A 224 23.89 -2.61 6.14
CA ARG A 224 24.50 -2.50 7.47
C ARG A 224 25.95 -2.04 7.40
N VAL A 225 26.75 -2.59 6.48
CA VAL A 225 28.16 -2.21 6.29
C VAL A 225 28.31 -0.74 5.89
N LEU A 226 27.35 -0.17 5.17
CA LEU A 226 27.38 1.25 4.76
C LEU A 226 26.89 2.24 5.82
N GLN A 227 26.47 1.76 6.99
CA GLN A 227 25.94 2.63 8.05
C GLN A 227 26.95 2.94 9.15
N PRO A 228 26.91 4.15 9.74
CA PRO A 228 27.82 4.52 10.81
C PRO A 228 27.64 3.63 12.05
N PRO A 229 28.67 3.52 12.90
CA PRO A 229 28.58 2.76 14.16
C PRO A 229 27.60 3.40 15.16
N VAL A 230 27.42 4.72 15.11
CA VAL A 230 26.44 5.45 15.91
C VAL A 230 25.17 5.63 15.09
N THR A 231 24.04 5.15 15.60
CA THR A 231 22.74 5.25 14.93
C THR A 231 22.11 6.63 15.14
N ASP A 232 21.39 7.12 14.12
CA ASP A 232 20.59 8.34 14.25
C ASP A 232 19.49 8.20 15.31
N ASP A 233 19.07 9.32 15.90
CA ASP A 233 17.83 9.34 16.70
C ASP A 233 16.65 8.90 15.82
N PRO A 234 15.80 7.96 16.29
CA PRO A 234 14.68 7.51 15.50
C PRO A 234 13.55 8.55 15.43
N LEU A 235 12.67 8.41 14.45
CA LEU A 235 11.37 9.10 14.43
C LEU A 235 10.34 8.25 15.17
N SER A 236 9.94 8.67 16.36
CA SER A 236 8.95 7.95 17.19
C SER A 236 7.51 8.41 16.90
N PHE A 237 6.57 7.47 16.91
CA PHE A 237 5.15 7.70 16.68
C PHE A 237 4.38 7.11 17.86
N GLU A 238 3.62 7.95 18.56
CA GLU A 238 2.96 7.58 19.81
C GLU A 238 1.77 6.62 19.59
N TYR A 239 1.08 6.76 18.47
CA TYR A 239 -0.13 6.00 18.17
C TYR A 239 -0.16 5.54 16.70
N ILE A 240 -0.50 4.27 16.52
CA ILE A 240 -0.84 3.69 15.23
C ILE A 240 -2.15 4.26 14.67
N GLY A 241 -2.35 4.10 13.37
CA GLY A 241 -3.51 4.57 12.63
C GLY A 241 -4.78 3.80 13.02
N TYR A 242 -5.94 4.34 12.66
CA TYR A 242 -7.23 3.78 13.05
C TYR A 242 -7.82 3.01 11.89
N LEU A 243 -8.12 1.73 12.10
CA LEU A 243 -8.84 0.89 11.16
C LEU A 243 -10.19 0.53 11.80
N PRO A 244 -11.34 0.83 11.18
CA PRO A 244 -12.62 0.81 11.87
C PRO A 244 -13.08 -0.60 12.21
N LEU A 245 -12.97 -1.57 11.29
CA LEU A 245 -13.51 -2.91 11.53
C LEU A 245 -12.53 -3.80 12.29
N PRO A 246 -12.98 -4.51 13.35
CA PRO A 246 -12.13 -5.46 14.08
C PRO A 246 -11.73 -6.67 13.23
N SER A 247 -12.54 -7.04 12.24
CA SER A 247 -12.27 -8.09 11.27
C SER A 247 -12.95 -7.75 9.95
N HIS A 248 -12.42 -8.27 8.85
CA HIS A 248 -12.99 -8.13 7.52
C HIS A 248 -12.36 -9.15 6.59
N SER A 249 -13.15 -9.79 5.73
CA SER A 249 -12.65 -10.83 4.81
C SER A 249 -11.46 -10.43 3.94
N VAL A 250 -11.34 -9.15 3.56
CA VAL A 250 -10.16 -8.66 2.81
C VAL A 250 -8.87 -8.73 3.64
N TYR A 251 -8.97 -8.62 4.97
CA TYR A 251 -7.82 -8.78 5.87
C TYR A 251 -7.31 -10.22 5.83
N ASP A 252 -8.24 -11.19 5.81
CA ASP A 252 -7.94 -12.61 5.69
C ASP A 252 -7.34 -12.94 4.32
N VAL A 253 -7.96 -12.49 3.22
CA VAL A 253 -7.42 -12.71 1.86
C VAL A 253 -6.01 -12.14 1.73
N LEU A 254 -5.78 -10.91 2.22
CA LEU A 254 -4.45 -10.29 2.23
C LEU A 254 -3.43 -11.14 3.01
N ALA A 255 -3.78 -11.58 4.21
CA ALA A 255 -2.86 -12.32 5.06
C ALA A 255 -2.59 -13.73 4.52
N GLU A 256 -3.59 -14.38 3.92
CA GLU A 256 -3.43 -15.65 3.23
C GLU A 256 -2.55 -15.52 1.98
N ASP A 257 -2.66 -14.42 1.23
CA ASP A 257 -1.80 -14.11 0.07
C ASP A 257 -0.35 -13.95 0.54
N TRP A 258 -0.13 -13.16 1.59
CA TRP A 258 1.19 -12.98 2.21
C TRP A 258 1.74 -14.30 2.73
N ARG A 259 0.94 -15.08 3.47
CA ARG A 259 1.34 -16.39 3.99
C ARG A 259 1.77 -17.30 2.84
N SER A 260 0.93 -17.44 1.81
CA SER A 260 1.21 -18.34 0.70
C SER A 260 2.48 -17.96 -0.06
N LEU A 261 2.67 -16.67 -0.34
CA LEU A 261 3.88 -16.15 -0.98
C LEU A 261 5.14 -16.36 -0.12
N LEU A 262 5.08 -16.02 1.17
CA LEU A 262 6.21 -16.17 2.09
C LEU A 262 6.51 -17.63 2.44
N SER A 263 5.57 -18.54 2.24
CA SER A 263 5.77 -19.98 2.38
C SER A 263 6.43 -20.64 1.17
N LEU A 264 6.62 -19.94 0.03
CA LEU A 264 7.27 -20.50 -1.15
C LEU A 264 8.76 -20.79 -0.85
N PRO A 265 9.19 -22.06 -0.76
CA PRO A 265 10.54 -22.39 -0.31
C PRO A 265 11.61 -21.99 -1.33
N ASN A 266 11.29 -22.06 -2.62
CA ASN A 266 12.25 -21.86 -3.69
C ASN A 266 12.22 -20.44 -4.27
N LEU A 267 11.30 -19.58 -3.82
CA LEU A 267 11.30 -18.16 -4.18
C LEU A 267 12.38 -17.42 -3.38
N PRO A 268 13.41 -16.83 -4.02
CA PRO A 268 14.42 -16.09 -3.28
C PRO A 268 13.83 -14.86 -2.58
N ASP A 269 14.33 -14.56 -1.36
CA ASP A 269 13.83 -13.43 -0.58
C ASP A 269 13.98 -12.08 -1.30
N ASP A 270 14.98 -11.96 -2.17
CA ASP A 270 15.24 -10.77 -2.99
C ASP A 270 14.10 -10.47 -3.99
N ASN A 271 13.26 -11.47 -4.29
CA ASN A 271 12.14 -11.41 -5.23
C ASN A 271 10.78 -11.22 -4.54
N LEU A 272 10.69 -11.39 -3.22
CA LEU A 272 9.46 -11.20 -2.45
C LEU A 272 8.85 -9.78 -2.51
N PRO A 273 9.63 -8.68 -2.54
CA PRO A 273 9.06 -7.36 -2.31
C PRO A 273 8.06 -6.90 -3.36
N GLU A 274 8.29 -7.22 -4.64
CA GLU A 274 7.41 -6.78 -5.71
C GLU A 274 6.05 -7.48 -5.69
N PRO A 275 5.96 -8.83 -5.63
CA PRO A 275 4.68 -9.50 -5.45
C PRO A 275 3.93 -9.06 -4.18
N LEU A 276 4.62 -8.88 -3.05
CA LEU A 276 4.01 -8.34 -1.82
C LEU A 276 3.41 -6.95 -2.06
N MET A 277 4.13 -6.06 -2.72
CA MET A 277 3.63 -4.72 -3.04
C MET A 277 2.35 -4.78 -3.89
N ARG A 278 2.30 -5.68 -4.88
CA ARG A 278 1.13 -5.84 -5.75
C ARG A 278 -0.07 -6.40 -5.01
N LEU A 279 0.12 -7.45 -4.23
CA LEU A 279 -0.94 -8.11 -3.45
C LEU A 279 -1.47 -7.18 -2.35
N SER A 280 -0.60 -6.45 -1.65
CA SER A 280 -1.01 -5.44 -0.67
C SER A 280 -1.82 -4.31 -1.31
N GLY A 281 -1.39 -3.79 -2.46
CA GLY A 281 -2.16 -2.75 -3.14
C GLY A 281 -3.50 -3.27 -3.70
N LEU A 282 -3.56 -4.53 -4.16
CA LEU A 282 -4.80 -5.20 -4.57
C LEU A 282 -5.78 -5.29 -3.39
N ALA A 283 -5.32 -5.75 -2.23
CA ALA A 283 -6.13 -5.83 -1.02
C ALA A 283 -6.67 -4.46 -0.60
N VAL A 284 -5.85 -3.40 -0.67
CA VAL A 284 -6.32 -2.03 -0.36
C VAL A 284 -7.39 -1.57 -1.35
N VAL A 285 -7.21 -1.83 -2.66
CA VAL A 285 -8.24 -1.52 -3.67
C VAL A 285 -9.54 -2.26 -3.35
N GLN A 286 -9.48 -3.56 -3.07
CA GLN A 286 -10.64 -4.36 -2.72
C GLN A 286 -11.30 -3.88 -1.43
N TYR A 287 -10.52 -3.57 -0.40
CA TYR A 287 -11.02 -3.04 0.86
C TYR A 287 -11.81 -1.76 0.63
N ILE A 288 -11.25 -0.77 -0.08
CA ILE A 288 -11.92 0.51 -0.33
C ILE A 288 -13.23 0.30 -1.10
N THR A 289 -13.21 -0.49 -2.17
CA THR A 289 -14.42 -0.72 -2.98
C THR A 289 -15.48 -1.53 -2.24
N ARG A 290 -15.07 -2.54 -1.47
CA ARG A 290 -16.00 -3.42 -0.75
C ARG A 290 -16.63 -2.71 0.44
N ARG A 291 -15.85 -1.92 1.19
CA ARG A 291 -16.39 -1.04 2.23
C ARG A 291 -17.39 -0.04 1.66
N SER A 292 -17.15 0.48 0.45
CA SER A 292 -18.10 1.37 -0.23
C SER A 292 -19.42 0.67 -0.51
N THR A 293 -19.39 -0.55 -1.07
CA THR A 293 -20.62 -1.30 -1.38
C THR A 293 -21.35 -1.77 -0.13
N GLU A 294 -20.63 -2.14 0.92
CA GLU A 294 -21.19 -2.52 2.23
C GLU A 294 -21.93 -1.35 2.89
N VAL A 295 -21.34 -0.14 2.88
CA VAL A 295 -22.03 1.08 3.34
C VAL A 295 -23.25 1.35 2.48
N LEU A 296 -23.13 1.23 1.15
CA LEU A 296 -24.23 1.47 0.23
C LEU A 296 -25.35 0.42 0.32
N GLY A 297 -25.07 -0.77 0.85
CA GLY A 297 -26.02 -1.90 0.86
C GLY A 297 -26.23 -2.48 -0.54
N THR A 298 -25.19 -2.47 -1.37
CA THR A 298 -25.20 -2.95 -2.77
C THR A 298 -24.33 -4.19 -2.93
N ASP A 299 -24.45 -4.87 -4.07
CA ASP A 299 -23.66 -6.06 -4.39
C ASP A 299 -22.15 -5.82 -4.31
N LEU A 300 -21.41 -6.91 -4.07
CA LEU A 300 -19.95 -6.89 -3.98
C LEU A 300 -19.32 -6.36 -5.29
N PRO A 301 -18.23 -5.58 -5.20
CA PRO A 301 -17.55 -5.05 -6.37
C PRO A 301 -16.94 -6.19 -7.20
N ILE A 302 -16.98 -6.03 -8.53
CA ILE A 302 -16.43 -6.97 -9.50
C ILE A 302 -15.43 -6.29 -10.42
N PHE A 303 -14.38 -7.02 -10.81
CA PHE A 303 -13.23 -6.48 -11.52
C PHE A 303 -12.97 -7.24 -12.82
N PRO A 304 -13.69 -6.93 -13.92
CA PRO A 304 -13.31 -7.47 -15.21
C PRO A 304 -11.93 -6.94 -15.62
N LEU A 305 -10.98 -7.84 -15.86
CA LEU A 305 -9.61 -7.49 -16.25
C LEU A 305 -9.42 -7.75 -17.76
N ASP A 306 -9.13 -6.68 -18.48
CA ASP A 306 -8.74 -6.74 -19.88
C ASP A 306 -7.27 -7.16 -20.02
N MET A 307 -6.99 -8.16 -20.88
CA MET A 307 -5.64 -8.60 -21.25
C MET A 307 -5.02 -7.75 -22.36
N ILE A 308 -5.70 -6.67 -22.76
CA ILE A 308 -5.19 -5.57 -23.59
C ILE A 308 -4.91 -6.00 -25.03
N SER A 309 -5.97 -6.19 -25.81
CA SER A 309 -5.88 -6.46 -27.24
C SER A 309 -7.00 -5.75 -28.01
N SER A 310 -6.86 -5.63 -29.34
CA SER A 310 -7.96 -5.20 -30.20
C SER A 310 -9.15 -6.15 -30.12
N ASP A 311 -8.90 -7.44 -29.85
CA ASP A 311 -9.91 -8.50 -29.85
C ASP A 311 -10.69 -8.57 -28.51
N THR A 312 -10.30 -7.78 -27.52
CA THR A 312 -10.91 -7.75 -26.17
C THR A 312 -11.74 -6.49 -25.92
N ILE A 313 -12.15 -5.76 -26.96
CA ILE A 313 -12.87 -4.48 -26.85
C ILE A 313 -14.13 -4.53 -25.96
N GLY A 314 -14.87 -5.65 -25.99
CA GLY A 314 -16.02 -5.86 -25.12
C GLY A 314 -15.65 -5.90 -23.64
N VAL A 315 -14.54 -6.58 -23.31
CA VAL A 315 -13.99 -6.64 -21.95
C VAL A 315 -13.49 -5.27 -21.52
N GLN A 316 -12.73 -4.58 -22.38
CA GLN A 316 -12.29 -3.21 -22.11
C GLN A 316 -13.46 -2.28 -21.74
N LYS A 317 -14.60 -2.38 -22.44
CA LYS A 317 -15.78 -1.54 -22.17
C LYS A 317 -16.36 -1.81 -20.78
N ILE A 318 -16.59 -3.08 -20.41
CA ILE A 318 -17.11 -3.41 -19.07
C ILE A 318 -16.11 -3.04 -17.97
N SER A 319 -14.80 -3.23 -18.21
CA SER A 319 -13.73 -2.81 -17.31
C SER A 319 -13.72 -1.30 -17.07
N LYS A 320 -13.94 -0.52 -18.12
CA LYS A 320 -14.04 0.94 -18.03
C LYS A 320 -15.26 1.38 -17.23
N ASP A 321 -16.38 0.69 -17.39
CA ASP A 321 -17.62 1.00 -16.67
C ASP A 321 -17.50 0.67 -15.18
N CYS A 322 -16.95 -0.51 -14.83
CA CYS A 322 -16.66 -0.87 -13.45
C CYS A 322 -15.65 0.07 -12.80
N TYR A 323 -14.58 0.43 -13.51
CA TYR A 323 -13.57 1.38 -13.01
C TYR A 323 -14.20 2.73 -12.64
N ARG A 324 -15.10 3.26 -13.48
CA ARG A 324 -15.82 4.51 -13.17
C ARG A 324 -16.75 4.33 -11.97
N ARG A 325 -17.55 3.26 -11.96
CA ARG A 325 -18.51 2.96 -10.89
C ARG A 325 -17.85 2.87 -9.52
N HIS A 326 -16.71 2.19 -9.39
CA HIS A 326 -15.99 2.07 -8.13
C HIS A 326 -15.58 3.43 -7.56
N ARG A 327 -15.19 4.38 -8.42
CA ARG A 327 -14.85 5.74 -8.01
C ARG A 327 -16.08 6.55 -7.58
N ASP A 328 -17.23 6.30 -8.18
CA ASP A 328 -18.47 7.00 -7.85
C ASP A 328 -19.11 6.42 -6.58
N GLN A 329 -18.97 5.12 -6.34
CA GLN A 329 -19.43 4.44 -5.12
C GLN A 329 -18.73 4.96 -3.86
N THR A 330 -17.43 5.30 -3.92
CA THR A 330 -16.76 5.89 -2.75
C THR A 330 -17.36 7.25 -2.38
N ARG A 331 -17.71 8.10 -3.36
CA ARG A 331 -18.43 9.37 -3.11
C ARG A 331 -19.83 9.11 -2.55
N ALA A 332 -20.55 8.17 -3.15
CA ALA A 332 -21.91 7.85 -2.73
C ALA A 332 -21.96 7.30 -1.29
N ALA A 333 -20.94 6.54 -0.85
CA ALA A 333 -20.84 6.06 0.52
C ALA A 333 -20.73 7.22 1.53
N ILE A 334 -19.93 8.24 1.22
CA ILE A 334 -19.83 9.46 2.05
C ILE A 334 -21.18 10.16 2.16
N VAL A 335 -21.84 10.39 1.02
CA VAL A 335 -23.15 11.05 0.96
C VAL A 335 -24.18 10.27 1.79
N LYS A 336 -24.23 8.95 1.63
CA LYS A 336 -25.16 8.08 2.36
C LYS A 336 -25.00 8.17 3.87
N VAL A 337 -23.77 8.20 4.39
CA VAL A 337 -23.54 8.31 5.85
C VAL A 337 -24.11 9.61 6.41
N VAL A 338 -24.02 10.72 5.66
CA VAL A 338 -24.60 12.00 6.09
C VAL A 338 -26.13 11.99 5.93
N ASP A 339 -26.66 11.42 4.85
CA ASP A 339 -28.11 11.26 4.65
C ASP A 339 -28.76 10.44 5.77
N GLU A 340 -28.13 9.33 6.17
CA GLU A 340 -28.60 8.49 7.29
C GLU A 340 -28.55 9.25 8.62
N PHE A 341 -27.53 10.08 8.84
CA PHE A 341 -27.45 10.94 10.02
C PHE A 341 -28.58 11.99 10.03
N GLU A 342 -28.83 12.65 8.90
CA GLU A 342 -29.90 13.64 8.73
C GLU A 342 -31.30 13.01 8.93
N ALA A 343 -31.46 11.73 8.61
CA ALA A 343 -32.70 10.99 8.84
C ALA A 343 -32.92 10.54 10.31
N THR A 344 -31.96 10.77 11.22
CA THR A 344 -32.08 10.28 12.61
C THR A 344 -33.15 11.05 13.42
N PRO A 345 -33.83 10.39 14.37
CA PRO A 345 -34.73 11.08 15.30
C PRO A 345 -34.03 12.14 16.17
N GLU A 346 -32.75 11.91 16.48
CA GLU A 346 -31.91 12.84 17.22
C GLU A 346 -31.71 14.15 16.45
N TRP A 347 -31.42 14.07 15.14
CA TRP A 347 -31.36 15.24 14.26
C TRP A 347 -32.69 15.99 14.20
N ALA A 348 -33.80 15.27 13.95
CA ALA A 348 -35.13 15.87 13.90
C ALA A 348 -35.55 16.55 15.22
N THR A 349 -35.07 16.04 16.36
CA THR A 349 -35.31 16.63 17.68
C THR A 349 -34.46 17.87 17.91
N ALA A 350 -33.20 17.87 17.48
CA ALA A 350 -32.32 19.05 17.57
C ALA A 350 -32.89 20.24 16.80
N LEU A 351 -33.48 20.02 15.62
CA LEU A 351 -34.11 21.07 14.81
C LEU A 351 -35.34 21.73 15.47
N LYS A 352 -35.94 21.09 16.48
CA LYS A 352 -37.11 21.61 17.20
C LYS A 352 -36.76 22.31 18.52
N GLN A 353 -35.48 22.38 18.88
CA GLN A 353 -35.02 23.03 20.11
C GLN A 353 -35.16 24.56 20.03
N ALA A 354 -35.08 25.24 21.18
CA ALA A 354 -35.11 26.70 21.23
C ALA A 354 -33.95 27.36 20.45
N ASP A 355 -32.78 26.70 20.43
CA ASP A 355 -31.63 27.05 19.58
C ASP A 355 -31.27 25.84 18.68
N PRO A 356 -31.94 25.70 17.52
CA PRO A 356 -31.71 24.59 16.61
C PRO A 356 -30.27 24.49 16.12
N ARG A 357 -29.62 25.64 15.89
CA ARG A 357 -28.26 25.70 15.33
C ARG A 357 -27.25 25.18 16.33
N LYS A 358 -27.34 25.59 17.60
CA LYS A 358 -26.47 25.07 18.66
C LYS A 358 -26.69 23.58 18.90
N ALA A 359 -27.95 23.14 19.00
CA ALA A 359 -28.28 21.73 19.22
C ALA A 359 -27.78 20.84 18.07
N ALA A 360 -27.99 21.28 16.82
CA ALA A 360 -27.52 20.59 15.62
C ALA A 360 -25.98 20.54 15.54
N ALA A 361 -25.29 21.63 15.91
CA ALA A 361 -23.84 21.67 15.94
C ALA A 361 -23.25 20.69 16.98
N GLU A 362 -23.87 20.56 18.16
CA GLU A 362 -23.41 19.64 19.20
C GLU A 362 -23.50 18.17 18.75
N ILE A 363 -24.64 17.75 18.19
CA ILE A 363 -24.80 16.38 17.70
C ILE A 363 -23.90 16.10 16.48
N THR A 364 -23.66 17.12 15.65
CA THR A 364 -22.77 17.05 14.49
C THR A 364 -21.31 16.86 14.93
N ASN A 365 -20.82 17.68 15.85
CA ASN A 365 -19.49 17.55 16.42
C ASN A 365 -19.32 16.17 17.08
N ARG A 366 -20.32 15.70 17.82
CA ARG A 366 -20.28 14.36 18.42
C ARG A 366 -20.37 13.22 17.41
N ARG A 367 -20.85 13.42 16.17
CA ARG A 367 -20.91 12.37 15.15
C ARG A 367 -19.69 12.37 14.24
N PHE A 368 -19.23 13.54 13.84
CA PHE A 368 -18.23 13.72 12.78
C PHE A 368 -17.00 14.51 13.23
N ALA A 369 -16.88 14.85 14.51
CA ALA A 369 -15.85 15.77 15.02
C ALA A 369 -15.77 17.09 14.24
N PHE A 370 -16.89 17.50 13.63
CA PHE A 370 -16.96 18.63 12.74
C PHE A 370 -17.41 19.88 13.49
N ASP A 371 -16.57 20.90 13.48
CA ASP A 371 -16.88 22.21 14.04
C ASP A 371 -17.65 23.04 13.02
N VAL A 372 -18.95 23.17 13.24
CA VAL A 372 -19.86 23.87 12.31
C VAL A 372 -19.44 25.34 12.14
N PRO A 373 -19.10 25.79 10.92
CA PRO A 373 -18.71 27.17 10.66
C PRO A 373 -19.77 28.20 11.09
N THR A 374 -19.32 29.42 11.39
CA THR A 374 -20.19 30.50 11.88
C THR A 374 -21.09 31.10 10.80
N ASP A 375 -20.71 30.98 9.54
CA ASP A 375 -21.48 31.40 8.36
C ASP A 375 -22.66 30.45 8.05
N VAL A 376 -22.69 29.25 8.62
CA VAL A 376 -23.85 28.34 8.57
C VAL A 376 -24.85 28.73 9.65
N ALA A 377 -25.69 29.72 9.33
CA ALA A 377 -26.73 30.23 10.24
C ALA A 377 -27.94 29.28 10.37
N ASP A 378 -28.35 28.66 9.26
CA ASP A 378 -29.48 27.73 9.21
C ASP A 378 -29.00 26.30 9.49
N ALA A 379 -29.52 25.70 10.57
CA ALA A 379 -29.20 24.34 10.99
C ALA A 379 -29.48 23.29 9.91
N THR A 380 -30.46 23.52 9.01
CA THR A 380 -30.79 22.59 7.92
C THR A 380 -29.71 22.52 6.84
N GLN A 381 -28.79 23.49 6.79
CA GLN A 381 -27.69 23.52 5.82
C GLN A 381 -26.44 22.76 6.29
N ILE A 382 -26.37 22.37 7.57
CA ILE A 382 -25.20 21.67 8.15
C ILE A 382 -24.90 20.35 7.43
N PRO A 383 -25.87 19.45 7.15
CA PRO A 383 -25.59 18.21 6.41
C PRO A 383 -24.99 18.47 5.01
N LYS A 384 -25.48 19.50 4.32
CA LYS A 384 -24.94 19.91 3.02
C LYS A 384 -23.49 20.39 3.15
N ARG A 385 -23.17 21.16 4.19
CA ARG A 385 -21.81 21.64 4.46
C ARG A 385 -20.84 20.49 4.74
N ILE A 386 -21.24 19.52 5.57
CA ILE A 386 -20.45 18.32 5.86
C ILE A 386 -20.17 17.54 4.57
N LYS A 387 -21.20 17.29 3.74
CA LYS A 387 -21.03 16.59 2.45
C LYS A 387 -20.04 17.32 1.56
N GLN A 388 -20.13 18.65 1.48
CA GLN A 388 -19.22 19.45 0.66
C GLN A 388 -17.77 19.29 1.13
N GLU A 389 -17.48 19.55 2.42
CA GLU A 389 -16.12 19.49 2.94
C GLU A 389 -15.54 18.07 2.87
N ALA A 390 -16.33 17.05 3.23
CA ALA A 390 -15.90 15.65 3.16
C ALA A 390 -15.61 15.21 1.71
N LEU A 391 -16.42 15.63 0.73
CA LEU A 391 -16.17 15.30 -0.67
C LEU A 391 -14.97 16.07 -1.24
N GLU A 392 -14.76 17.32 -0.83
CA GLU A 392 -13.59 18.10 -1.24
C GLU A 392 -12.28 17.46 -0.75
N ASP A 393 -12.23 16.97 0.50
CA ASP A 393 -11.11 16.21 1.05
C ASP A 393 -10.91 14.87 0.31
N HIS A 394 -12.01 14.12 0.14
CA HIS A 394 -12.01 12.83 -0.58
C HIS A 394 -11.43 12.93 -1.98
N GLU A 395 -11.81 13.97 -2.73
CA GLU A 395 -11.36 14.17 -4.10
C GLU A 395 -9.88 14.53 -4.21
N GLN A 396 -9.27 15.03 -3.13
CA GLN A 396 -7.84 15.30 -3.05
C GLN A 396 -7.04 14.08 -2.59
N HIS A 397 -7.68 13.15 -1.87
CA HIS A 397 -7.02 12.05 -1.17
C HIS A 397 -7.58 10.67 -1.55
N LEU A 398 -8.44 10.08 -0.72
CA LEU A 398 -8.88 8.68 -0.82
C LEU A 398 -9.60 8.39 -2.14
N GLY A 399 -10.38 9.34 -2.66
CA GLY A 399 -11.09 9.24 -3.93
C GLY A 399 -10.20 9.03 -5.15
N ARG A 400 -8.88 9.27 -5.03
CA ARG A 400 -7.88 8.97 -6.06
C ARG A 400 -7.17 7.64 -5.85
N VAL A 401 -7.20 7.08 -4.63
CA VAL A 401 -6.41 5.90 -4.24
C VAL A 401 -6.76 4.68 -5.08
N VAL A 402 -8.04 4.32 -5.23
CA VAL A 402 -8.47 3.14 -6.02
C VAL A 402 -7.86 3.15 -7.40
N GLY A 403 -7.95 4.31 -8.08
CA GLY A 403 -7.45 4.46 -9.43
C GLY A 403 -5.93 4.50 -9.53
N PHE A 404 -5.27 5.13 -8.55
CA PHE A 404 -3.82 5.24 -8.50
C PHE A 404 -3.17 3.91 -8.11
N TYR A 405 -3.72 3.19 -7.15
CA TYR A 405 -3.22 1.90 -6.70
C TYR A 405 -3.41 0.85 -7.79
N ALA A 406 -4.59 0.80 -8.40
CA ALA A 406 -4.82 -0.09 -9.55
C ALA A 406 -3.76 0.13 -10.65
N ASP A 407 -3.39 1.37 -10.95
CA ASP A 407 -2.31 1.67 -11.90
C ASP A 407 -0.95 1.18 -11.41
N ARG A 408 -0.55 1.51 -10.17
CA ARG A 408 0.78 1.15 -9.63
C ARG A 408 0.99 -0.35 -9.42
N ILE A 409 -0.06 -1.10 -9.07
CA ILE A 409 0.02 -2.56 -8.95
C ILE A 409 -0.10 -3.28 -10.30
N GLY A 410 -0.35 -2.56 -11.40
CA GLY A 410 -0.52 -3.15 -12.73
C GLY A 410 -1.91 -3.74 -12.99
N MET A 411 -2.93 -3.29 -12.25
CA MET A 411 -4.34 -3.64 -12.43
C MET A 411 -5.13 -2.61 -13.25
N ALA A 412 -4.49 -1.56 -13.78
CA ALA A 412 -5.15 -0.59 -14.64
C ALA A 412 -4.28 -0.16 -15.81
N VAL A 413 -4.96 0.22 -16.89
CA VAL A 413 -4.35 0.74 -18.12
C VAL A 413 -4.95 2.09 -18.43
N ALA A 414 -4.11 3.06 -18.79
CA ALA A 414 -4.54 4.36 -19.26
C ALA A 414 -4.02 4.60 -20.68
N LYS A 415 -4.94 4.86 -21.62
CA LYS A 415 -4.59 5.18 -23.02
C LYS A 415 -5.25 6.49 -23.43
N ARG A 416 -4.47 7.37 -24.07
CA ARG A 416 -4.96 8.64 -24.61
C ARG A 416 -6.13 8.38 -25.57
N GLY A 417 -7.24 9.11 -25.39
CA GLY A 417 -8.48 8.95 -26.17
C GLY A 417 -9.41 7.84 -25.65
N SER A 418 -8.88 6.71 -25.18
CA SER A 418 -9.69 5.59 -24.66
C SER A 418 -10.03 5.72 -23.17
N GLY A 419 -9.30 6.54 -22.42
CA GLY A 419 -9.48 6.71 -20.98
C GLY A 419 -8.73 5.64 -20.18
N ARG A 420 -9.26 5.30 -19.01
CA ARG A 420 -8.67 4.32 -18.08
C ARG A 420 -9.65 3.19 -17.78
N TRP A 421 -9.16 1.96 -17.68
CA TRP A 421 -9.94 0.76 -17.36
C TRP A 421 -9.07 -0.25 -16.60
N TYR A 422 -9.71 -1.26 -16.01
CA TYR A 422 -9.00 -2.37 -15.38
C TYR A 422 -8.40 -3.33 -16.42
N GLY A 423 -7.13 -3.68 -16.23
CA GLY A 423 -6.39 -4.64 -17.05
C GLY A 423 -5.19 -5.14 -16.28
N ALA A 424 -4.57 -6.25 -16.71
CA ALA A 424 -3.51 -6.88 -15.93
C ALA A 424 -2.12 -6.71 -16.57
N SER A 425 -1.11 -6.33 -15.79
CA SER A 425 0.30 -6.46 -16.15
C SER A 425 0.82 -7.86 -15.84
N ASP A 426 1.95 -8.24 -16.44
CA ASP A 426 2.56 -9.55 -16.20
C ASP A 426 2.97 -9.72 -14.74
N GLY A 427 3.53 -8.67 -14.11
CA GLY A 427 3.90 -8.73 -12.70
C GLY A 427 2.70 -8.91 -11.75
N LEU A 428 1.51 -8.39 -12.10
CA LEU A 428 0.30 -8.66 -11.31
C LEU A 428 -0.16 -10.11 -11.48
N ILE A 429 -0.14 -10.63 -12.71
CA ILE A 429 -0.50 -12.02 -13.01
C ILE A 429 0.45 -12.96 -12.26
N GLU A 430 1.75 -12.72 -12.32
CA GLU A 430 2.76 -13.49 -11.60
C GLU A 430 2.49 -13.46 -10.09
N ALA A 431 2.30 -12.28 -9.49
CA ALA A 431 2.03 -12.17 -8.05
C ALA A 431 0.79 -12.96 -7.62
N ILE A 432 -0.27 -12.96 -8.42
CA ILE A 432 -1.49 -13.74 -8.17
C ILE A 432 -1.23 -15.24 -8.30
N VAL A 433 -0.48 -15.70 -9.30
CA VAL A 433 -0.11 -17.11 -9.44
C VAL A 433 0.71 -17.57 -8.23
N LEU A 434 1.73 -16.80 -7.84
CA LEU A 434 2.60 -17.11 -6.70
C LEU A 434 1.82 -17.24 -5.39
N ALA A 435 0.77 -16.44 -5.19
CA ALA A 435 -0.05 -16.46 -3.98
C ALA A 435 -1.06 -17.62 -3.94
N ASN A 436 -1.44 -18.20 -5.08
CA ASN A 436 -2.60 -19.10 -5.15
C ASN A 436 -2.30 -20.52 -5.65
N VAL A 437 -1.28 -20.69 -6.48
CA VAL A 437 -0.99 -21.97 -7.12
C VAL A 437 0.08 -22.70 -6.32
N ARG A 438 -0.31 -23.81 -5.70
CA ARG A 438 0.60 -24.70 -4.94
C ARG A 438 0.85 -25.99 -5.72
N GLU A 439 -0.19 -26.60 -6.25
CA GLU A 439 -0.07 -27.71 -7.19
C GLU A 439 -0.53 -27.26 -8.58
N PRO A 440 -0.09 -27.94 -9.66
CA PRO A 440 -0.60 -27.67 -10.99
C PRO A 440 -2.13 -27.68 -11.00
N MET A 441 -2.76 -26.57 -11.38
CA MET A 441 -4.23 -26.46 -11.41
C MET A 441 -4.73 -26.22 -12.82
N GLU A 442 -5.89 -26.78 -13.14
CA GLU A 442 -6.53 -26.55 -14.45
C GLU A 442 -6.82 -25.06 -14.64
N PHE A 443 -6.64 -24.58 -15.87
CA PHE A 443 -6.77 -23.16 -16.17
C PHE A 443 -8.17 -22.60 -15.87
N GLU A 444 -9.24 -23.37 -16.11
CA GLU A 444 -10.59 -22.95 -15.74
C GLU A 444 -10.78 -22.87 -14.22
N THR A 445 -10.25 -23.84 -13.46
CA THR A 445 -10.25 -23.79 -11.99
C THR A 445 -9.47 -22.57 -11.47
N PHE A 446 -8.38 -22.18 -12.14
CA PHE A 446 -7.67 -20.95 -11.80
C PHE A 446 -8.57 -19.71 -12.01
N LEU A 447 -9.31 -19.64 -13.12
CA LEU A 447 -10.23 -18.54 -13.39
C LEU A 447 -11.37 -18.47 -12.36
N GLU A 448 -11.92 -19.60 -11.94
CA GLU A 448 -12.90 -19.68 -10.86
C GLU A 448 -12.31 -19.22 -9.51
N LEU A 449 -11.07 -19.60 -9.21
CA LEU A 449 -10.36 -19.12 -8.02
C LEU A 449 -10.24 -17.60 -8.02
N LEU A 450 -9.85 -17.00 -9.16
CA LEU A 450 -9.72 -15.54 -9.30
C LEU A 450 -11.05 -14.83 -9.03
N TRP A 451 -12.16 -15.42 -9.47
CA TRP A 451 -13.48 -14.91 -9.18
C TRP A 451 -13.84 -15.05 -7.70
N ASN A 452 -13.72 -16.25 -7.14
CA ASN A 452 -14.16 -16.54 -5.78
C ASN A 452 -13.36 -15.76 -4.73
N ARG A 453 -12.05 -15.64 -4.93
CA ARG A 453 -11.13 -15.00 -3.99
C ARG A 453 -11.05 -13.48 -4.17
N TYR A 454 -10.99 -13.01 -5.42
CA TYR A 454 -10.68 -11.60 -5.72
C TYR A 454 -11.76 -10.86 -6.51
N ARG A 455 -12.84 -11.55 -6.92
CA ARG A 455 -13.87 -11.02 -7.81
C ARG A 455 -13.31 -10.52 -9.15
N LEU A 456 -12.19 -11.09 -9.58
CA LEU A 456 -11.59 -10.80 -10.88
C LEU A 456 -12.30 -11.64 -11.96
N ILE A 457 -12.68 -10.99 -13.06
CA ILE A 457 -13.37 -11.64 -14.18
C ILE A 457 -12.49 -11.55 -15.42
N ILE A 458 -12.06 -12.70 -15.93
CA ILE A 458 -11.19 -12.79 -17.12
C ILE A 458 -11.80 -13.74 -18.17
N GLY A 459 -12.29 -14.88 -17.69
CA GLY A 459 -12.79 -16.00 -18.48
C GLY A 459 -14.21 -15.83 -19.00
N THR A 460 -14.61 -16.80 -19.83
CA THR A 460 -15.92 -16.77 -20.49
C THR A 460 -17.09 -17.14 -19.59
N GLU A 461 -16.93 -18.10 -18.67
CA GLU A 461 -18.02 -18.63 -17.86
C GLU A 461 -18.61 -17.56 -16.92
N ILE A 462 -17.82 -17.11 -15.95
CA ILE A 462 -18.20 -16.01 -15.05
C ILE A 462 -18.52 -14.74 -15.84
N GLY A 463 -17.75 -14.45 -16.90
CA GLY A 463 -17.94 -13.25 -17.72
C GLY A 463 -19.32 -13.18 -18.37
N ARG A 464 -19.89 -14.31 -18.81
CA ARG A 464 -21.25 -14.34 -19.36
C ARG A 464 -22.34 -14.26 -18.30
N GLN A 465 -22.09 -14.84 -17.12
CA GLN A 465 -23.04 -14.80 -16.00
C GLN A 465 -23.21 -13.36 -15.49
N GLU A 466 -22.11 -12.62 -15.34
CA GLU A 466 -22.12 -11.25 -14.81
C GLU A 466 -22.41 -10.18 -15.87
N PHE A 467 -22.14 -10.47 -17.15
CA PHE A 467 -22.32 -9.52 -18.25
C PHE A 467 -23.01 -10.15 -19.47
N GLU A 468 -24.33 -10.28 -19.43
CA GLU A 468 -25.11 -10.90 -20.52
C GLU A 468 -24.90 -10.24 -21.90
N THR A 469 -24.60 -8.95 -21.93
CA THR A 469 -24.48 -8.16 -23.17
C THR A 469 -23.09 -8.17 -23.80
N VAL A 470 -22.08 -8.76 -23.13
CA VAL A 470 -20.72 -8.79 -23.66
C VAL A 470 -20.58 -9.86 -24.74
N ASN A 471 -19.86 -9.54 -25.82
CA ASN A 471 -19.61 -10.50 -26.89
C ASN A 471 -18.74 -11.66 -26.38
N TYR A 472 -19.25 -12.88 -26.45
CA TYR A 472 -18.54 -14.10 -26.06
C TYR A 472 -17.17 -14.26 -26.73
N ALA A 473 -17.05 -13.85 -28.00
CA ALA A 473 -15.77 -13.91 -28.71
C ALA A 473 -14.70 -13.02 -28.06
N ASN A 474 -15.09 -11.87 -27.49
CA ASN A 474 -14.16 -10.99 -26.78
C ASN A 474 -13.72 -11.58 -25.44
N LEU A 475 -14.63 -12.21 -24.69
CA LEU A 475 -14.28 -12.94 -23.46
C LEU A 475 -13.35 -14.12 -23.78
N LYS A 476 -13.64 -14.87 -24.83
CA LYS A 476 -12.82 -16.02 -25.25
C LYS A 476 -11.42 -15.59 -25.71
N ALA A 477 -11.32 -14.47 -26.41
CA ALA A 477 -10.03 -13.87 -26.77
C ALA A 477 -9.25 -13.43 -25.52
N ASN A 478 -9.92 -12.79 -24.56
CA ASN A 478 -9.32 -12.34 -23.30
C ASN A 478 -8.73 -13.51 -22.49
N GLN A 479 -9.50 -14.59 -22.38
CA GLN A 479 -9.08 -15.82 -21.72
C GLN A 479 -7.85 -16.46 -22.40
N ARG A 480 -7.85 -16.58 -23.73
CA ARG A 480 -6.71 -17.10 -24.50
C ARG A 480 -5.44 -16.27 -24.30
N LEU A 481 -5.58 -14.94 -24.26
CA LEU A 481 -4.45 -14.04 -24.03
C LEU A 481 -3.86 -14.20 -22.64
N LEU A 482 -4.68 -14.41 -21.60
CA LEU A 482 -4.17 -14.73 -20.27
C LEU A 482 -3.37 -16.03 -20.30
N GLU A 483 -3.92 -17.09 -20.90
CA GLU A 483 -3.25 -18.39 -20.99
C GLU A 483 -1.89 -18.27 -21.70
N GLU A 484 -1.84 -17.54 -22.82
CA GLU A 484 -0.60 -17.30 -23.55
C GLU A 484 0.41 -16.50 -22.73
N ARG A 485 -0.02 -15.48 -22.00
CA ARG A 485 0.86 -14.70 -21.12
C ARG A 485 1.42 -15.56 -19.99
N LEU A 486 0.58 -16.37 -19.35
CA LEU A 486 1.03 -17.34 -18.34
C LEU A 486 2.09 -18.29 -18.93
N ARG A 487 1.89 -18.79 -20.15
CA ARG A 487 2.87 -19.65 -20.84
C ARG A 487 4.19 -18.93 -21.09
N VAL A 488 4.15 -17.68 -21.56
CA VAL A 488 5.36 -16.86 -21.81
C VAL A 488 6.12 -16.59 -20.51
N LEU A 489 5.41 -16.40 -19.40
CA LEU A 489 6.00 -16.23 -18.06
C LEU A 489 6.50 -17.55 -17.44
N GLY A 490 6.31 -18.70 -18.11
CA GLY A 490 6.65 -20.01 -17.57
C GLY A 490 5.71 -20.50 -16.45
N LEU A 491 4.55 -19.87 -16.32
CA LEU A 491 3.53 -20.13 -15.29
C LEU A 491 2.38 -21.01 -15.80
N ALA A 492 2.44 -21.50 -17.04
CA ALA A 492 1.50 -22.47 -17.56
C ALA A 492 2.18 -23.52 -18.46
N LYS A 493 1.65 -24.74 -18.43
CA LYS A 493 2.04 -25.85 -19.31
C LYS A 493 0.80 -26.41 -20.01
N ARG A 494 0.91 -26.68 -21.32
CA ARG A 494 -0.09 -27.46 -22.05
C ARG A 494 0.34 -28.92 -22.07
N LEU A 495 -0.56 -29.80 -21.65
CA LEU A 495 -0.37 -31.26 -21.76
C LEU A 495 -1.07 -31.84 -23.00
N SER A 496 -2.08 -31.13 -23.52
CA SER A 496 -2.78 -31.42 -24.77
C SER A 496 -3.33 -30.12 -25.39
N ASP A 497 -3.94 -30.21 -26.58
CA ASP A 497 -4.53 -29.06 -27.27
C ASP A 497 -5.65 -28.37 -26.48
N ASP A 498 -6.36 -29.13 -25.64
CA ASP A 498 -7.56 -28.70 -24.91
C ASP A 498 -7.33 -28.55 -23.38
N CYS A 499 -6.12 -28.80 -22.87
CA CYS A 499 -5.86 -28.78 -21.43
C CYS A 499 -4.58 -28.03 -21.08
N ALA A 500 -4.75 -26.87 -20.42
CA ALA A 500 -3.69 -26.05 -19.86
C ALA A 500 -3.74 -26.09 -18.33
N PHE A 501 -2.57 -26.23 -17.73
CA PHE A 501 -2.37 -26.16 -16.28
C PHE A 501 -1.56 -24.94 -15.92
N VAL A 502 -2.04 -24.17 -14.95
CA VAL A 502 -1.27 -23.10 -14.30
C VAL A 502 -0.37 -23.73 -13.26
N ILE A 503 0.89 -23.31 -13.24
CA ILE A 503 1.93 -23.85 -12.36
C ILE A 503 2.66 -22.74 -11.62
N ASN A 504 3.17 -23.07 -10.45
CA ASN A 504 4.05 -22.19 -9.68
C ASN A 504 5.46 -22.83 -9.60
N PRO A 505 6.45 -22.28 -10.31
CA PRO A 505 7.79 -22.88 -10.37
C PRO A 505 8.56 -22.78 -9.04
N PHE A 506 8.04 -22.05 -8.05
CA PHE A 506 8.69 -21.85 -6.75
C PHE A 506 8.09 -22.68 -5.61
N TRP A 507 7.06 -23.50 -5.91
CA TRP A 507 6.49 -24.43 -4.92
C TRP A 507 7.18 -25.80 -4.93
N GLU A 508 7.52 -26.33 -6.11
CA GLU A 508 8.13 -27.66 -6.31
C GLU A 508 9.54 -27.79 -5.73
#